data_AF-A0A0E0KD20-F1
#
_entry.id   AF-A0A0E0KD20-F1
#
_cell.length_a   1.000
_cell.length_b   1.000
_cell.length_c   1.000
_cell.angle_alpha   90.00
_cell.angle_beta   90.00
_cell.angle_gamma   90.00
#
_symmetry.space_group_name_H-M   'P 1'
#
loop_
_entity.id
_entity.type
_entity.pdbx_description
1 polymer ?
#
loop_
_entity_poly.entity_id
_entity_poly.type
_entity_poly.pdbx_seq_one_letter_code
_entity_poly.pdbx_strand_id
1 'polypeptide(L)'
;MELPVSDVGTDDGVLLRWKAVFGSTLQSCVILGGTRVDRAAAPAAAAATATAAGDNEATQGDDTGSIPESFYTNGGLKLRVVWTISSLIAGATRHYLLREIVKEHPTLEQVALTDAHGQGTLSMGRDQIREFRDKPLAAAAAANRTQVPACNMKLRYAPMLELSDGTRIQGATLVVIKPVGEAGGIGGGRKELDEFVADAFDGPYREAVSALSKRRTYLLEMNGF
;
A
#
# COMPACT_ATOMS: atom_id res chain seq x y z
N MET A 1 12.55 7.10 11.91
CA MET A 1 13.73 7.56 11.13
C MET A 1 13.30 7.71 9.68
N GLU A 2 13.71 8.79 9.02
CA GLU A 2 13.39 9.04 7.62
C GLU A 2 14.57 8.65 6.72
N LEU A 3 14.28 8.03 5.58
CA LEU A 3 15.27 7.66 4.57
C LEU A 3 15.14 8.56 3.34
N PRO A 4 16.24 8.84 2.60
CA PRO A 4 16.17 9.54 1.32
C PRO A 4 15.25 8.77 0.35
N VAL A 5 14.57 9.53 -0.52
CA VAL A 5 13.48 9.06 -1.39
C VAL A 5 13.86 7.78 -2.14
N SER A 6 13.18 6.67 -1.85
CA SER A 6 13.20 5.50 -2.73
C SER A 6 12.15 5.72 -3.81
N ASP A 7 12.63 6.11 -4.98
CA ASP A 7 11.93 6.48 -6.20
C ASP A 7 10.79 5.51 -6.59
N VAL A 8 9.59 5.76 -6.10
CA VAL A 8 8.39 5.49 -6.90
C VAL A 8 7.83 6.86 -7.24
N GLY A 9 8.51 7.55 -8.17
CA GLY A 9 8.01 8.78 -8.76
C GLY A 9 6.56 8.59 -9.20
N THR A 10 5.65 9.20 -8.47
CA THR A 10 4.25 9.28 -8.85
C THR A 10 4.04 10.62 -9.51
N ASP A 11 3.39 10.61 -10.67
CA ASP A 11 2.99 11.85 -11.35
C ASP A 11 2.11 12.72 -10.44
N ASP A 12 2.05 14.02 -10.71
CA ASP A 12 1.22 14.95 -9.94
C ASP A 12 -0.24 14.47 -9.86
N GLY A 13 -0.75 14.39 -8.63
CA GLY A 13 -2.12 13.95 -8.35
C GLY A 13 -2.30 12.44 -8.23
N VAL A 14 -1.30 11.61 -8.55
CA VAL A 14 -1.35 10.17 -8.27
C VAL A 14 -1.21 9.92 -6.77
N LEU A 15 -2.07 9.06 -6.23
CA LEU A 15 -1.94 8.53 -4.87
C LEU A 15 -1.26 7.18 -4.93
N LEU A 16 -0.19 7.04 -4.17
CA LEU A 16 0.37 5.75 -3.82
C LEU A 16 0.81 5.80 -2.36
N ARG A 17 0.26 4.93 -1.53
CA ARG A 17 0.69 4.74 -0.14
C ARG A 17 0.83 3.27 0.15
N TRP A 18 1.85 2.90 0.91
CA TRP A 18 2.05 1.53 1.33
C TRP A 18 2.56 1.42 2.76
N LYS A 19 2.16 0.35 3.44
CA LYS A 19 2.65 -0.03 4.76
C LYS A 19 2.97 -1.51 4.76
N ALA A 20 4.19 -1.86 5.18
CA ALA A 20 4.65 -3.23 5.21
C ALA A 20 5.21 -3.60 6.59
N VAL A 21 4.86 -4.80 7.06
CA VAL A 21 5.41 -5.40 8.27
C VAL A 21 6.42 -6.46 7.88
N PHE A 22 7.59 -6.41 8.51
CA PHE A 22 8.66 -7.36 8.30
C PHE A 22 9.05 -8.00 9.63
N GLY A 23 9.30 -9.31 9.61
CA GLY A 23 10.06 -10.06 10.62
C GLY A 23 11.45 -10.35 10.07
N SER A 24 11.82 -11.62 9.91
CA SER A 24 12.99 -12.00 9.10
C SER A 24 12.77 -11.83 7.59
N THR A 25 11.50 -11.87 7.18
CA THR A 25 11.03 -11.62 5.81
C THR A 25 9.75 -10.80 5.85
N LEU A 26 9.22 -10.43 4.69
CA LEU A 26 7.91 -9.76 4.59
C LEU A 26 6.86 -10.61 5.31
N GLN A 27 6.06 -10.02 6.20
CA GLN A 27 4.93 -10.69 6.87
C GLN A 27 3.59 -10.22 6.30
N SER A 28 3.47 -8.93 5.97
CA SER A 28 2.29 -8.35 5.33
C SER A 28 2.63 -7.04 4.64
N CYS A 29 1.87 -6.67 3.61
CA CYS A 29 1.92 -5.35 3.00
C CYS A 29 0.54 -4.91 2.56
N VAL A 30 0.20 -3.64 2.79
CA VAL A 30 -1.03 -3.01 2.31
C VAL A 30 -0.63 -1.84 1.43
N ILE A 31 -1.22 -1.78 0.24
CA ILE A 31 -1.01 -0.71 -0.73
C ILE A 31 -2.36 -0.07 -1.04
N LEU A 32 -2.45 1.25 -0.85
CA LEU A 32 -3.56 2.08 -1.30
C LEU A 32 -3.06 2.96 -2.45
N GLY A 33 -3.78 2.99 -3.56
CA GLY A 33 -3.44 3.88 -4.65
C GLY A 33 -4.65 4.42 -5.41
N GLY A 34 -4.41 5.45 -6.20
CA GLY A 34 -5.39 6.12 -7.06
C GLY A 34 -4.68 6.81 -8.21
N THR A 35 -5.19 6.69 -9.43
CA THR A 35 -4.57 7.32 -10.61
C THR A 35 -4.69 8.84 -10.58
N ARG A 36 -5.63 9.38 -9.81
CA ARG A 36 -5.79 10.82 -9.60
C ARG A 36 -6.55 11.07 -8.30
N VAL A 37 -6.13 12.09 -7.56
CA VAL A 37 -6.82 12.58 -6.37
C VAL A 37 -7.23 14.03 -6.58
N ASP A 38 -8.53 14.27 -6.58
CA ASP A 38 -9.12 15.59 -6.58
C ASP A 38 -9.58 15.89 -5.14
N ARG A 39 -8.91 16.82 -4.46
CA ARG A 39 -9.32 17.24 -3.11
C ARG A 39 -10.42 18.29 -3.24
N ALA A 40 -11.43 18.21 -2.37
CA ALA A 40 -12.35 19.32 -2.21
C ALA A 40 -11.54 20.58 -1.85
N ALA A 41 -11.76 21.67 -2.58
CA ALA A 41 -11.18 22.95 -2.21
C ALA A 41 -11.62 23.26 -0.77
N ALA A 42 -10.68 23.62 0.11
CA ALA A 42 -11.03 24.32 1.35
C ALA A 42 -11.96 25.49 0.98
N PRO A 43 -12.96 25.86 1.80
CA PRO A 43 -13.85 26.96 1.46
C PRO A 43 -13.03 28.25 1.40
N ALA A 44 -12.53 28.58 0.21
CA ALA A 44 -12.10 29.92 -0.12
C ALA A 44 -13.35 30.78 -0.06
N ALA A 45 -13.30 31.81 0.79
CA ALA A 45 -14.34 32.83 0.85
C ALA A 45 -14.69 33.28 -0.58
N ALA A 46 -16.00 33.39 -0.80
CA ALA A 46 -16.68 33.65 -2.06
C ALA A 46 -15.90 34.49 -3.10
N ALA A 47 -15.76 33.95 -4.30
CA ALA A 47 -15.75 34.73 -5.53
C ALA A 47 -16.47 33.94 -6.63
N ALA A 48 -17.70 34.34 -6.90
CA ALA A 48 -18.51 33.81 -7.98
C ALA A 48 -17.97 34.26 -9.33
N THR A 49 -17.88 33.34 -10.28
CA THR A 49 -18.28 33.57 -11.68
C THR A 49 -18.52 32.23 -12.33
N ALA A 50 -19.77 32.00 -12.71
CA ALA A 50 -20.22 30.86 -13.49
C ALA A 50 -19.87 31.04 -14.97
N THR A 51 -19.48 29.96 -15.64
CA THR A 51 -19.81 29.70 -17.04
C THR A 51 -19.92 28.19 -17.25
N ALA A 52 -21.10 27.78 -17.74
CA ALA A 52 -21.46 26.42 -18.08
C ALA A 52 -20.99 26.06 -19.50
N ALA A 53 -20.60 24.80 -19.72
CA ALA A 53 -20.97 23.97 -20.88
C ALA A 53 -20.11 22.69 -20.91
N GLY A 54 -20.76 21.54 -21.06
CA GLY A 54 -20.10 20.26 -21.32
C GLY A 54 -20.95 19.06 -20.89
N ASP A 55 -22.06 18.83 -21.61
CA ASP A 55 -22.87 17.62 -21.53
C ASP A 55 -22.08 16.38 -22.03
N ASN A 56 -22.56 15.20 -21.60
CA ASN A 56 -22.26 13.83 -22.04
C ASN A 56 -20.99 13.14 -21.51
N GLU A 57 -21.02 11.97 -20.87
CA GLU A 57 -22.10 11.04 -20.50
C GLU A 57 -21.78 10.48 -19.12
N ALA A 58 -22.67 10.68 -18.15
CA ALA A 58 -22.70 9.84 -16.97
C ALA A 58 -23.31 8.50 -17.39
N THR A 59 -22.48 7.61 -17.93
CA THR A 59 -22.80 6.19 -17.89
C THR A 59 -22.89 5.85 -16.40
N GLN A 60 -24.12 5.74 -15.90
CA GLN A 60 -24.43 5.02 -14.68
C GLN A 60 -23.99 3.57 -14.93
N GLY A 61 -22.69 3.34 -14.79
CA GLY A 61 -22.10 2.03 -14.85
C GLY A 61 -22.59 1.28 -13.64
N ASP A 62 -23.42 0.29 -13.92
CA ASP A 62 -23.81 -0.80 -13.05
C ASP A 62 -22.70 -1.04 -12.00
N ASP A 63 -22.94 -0.65 -10.74
CA ASP A 63 -21.96 -0.80 -9.65
C ASP A 63 -21.97 -2.28 -9.21
N THR A 64 -21.75 -3.18 -10.16
CA THR A 64 -21.64 -4.63 -9.98
C THR A 64 -20.43 -5.00 -9.10
N GLY A 65 -19.72 -4.00 -8.57
CA GLY A 65 -18.50 -4.15 -7.78
C GLY A 65 -17.35 -4.79 -8.55
N SER A 66 -17.50 -4.97 -9.87
CA SER A 66 -16.48 -5.59 -10.72
C SER A 66 -15.55 -4.55 -11.34
N ILE A 67 -14.31 -4.96 -11.58
CA ILE A 67 -13.34 -4.19 -12.34
C ILE A 67 -13.84 -4.02 -13.79
N PRO A 68 -13.92 -2.78 -14.31
CA PRO A 68 -14.36 -2.51 -15.68
C PRO A 68 -13.29 -2.96 -16.69
N GLU A 69 -13.70 -3.33 -17.90
CA GLU A 69 -12.79 -3.84 -18.95
C GLU A 69 -11.68 -2.84 -19.32
N SER A 70 -11.97 -1.54 -19.21
CA SER A 70 -11.01 -0.45 -19.42
C SER A 70 -9.79 -0.53 -18.48
N PHE A 71 -9.94 -1.12 -17.29
CA PHE A 71 -8.82 -1.33 -16.36
C PHE A 71 -7.75 -2.27 -16.95
N TYR A 72 -8.17 -3.29 -17.70
CA TYR A 72 -7.27 -4.28 -18.30
C TYR A 72 -6.65 -3.77 -19.61
N THR A 73 -7.45 -3.10 -20.42
CA THR A 73 -7.07 -2.67 -21.79
C THR A 73 -6.29 -1.36 -21.83
N ASN A 74 -6.54 -0.42 -20.91
CA ASN A 74 -5.88 0.90 -20.90
C ASN A 74 -4.59 0.94 -20.06
N GLY A 75 -3.97 -0.21 -19.79
CA GLY A 75 -2.75 -0.28 -18.99
C GLY A 75 -2.95 -0.05 -17.48
N GLY A 76 -4.20 0.05 -17.00
CA GLY A 76 -4.52 0.23 -15.58
C GLY A 76 -3.93 -0.90 -14.71
N LEU A 77 -4.14 -2.16 -15.11
CA LEU A 77 -3.55 -3.31 -14.44
C LEU A 77 -2.01 -3.25 -14.45
N LYS A 78 -1.38 -2.91 -15.58
CA LYS A 78 0.08 -2.77 -15.69
C LYS A 78 0.62 -1.76 -14.68
N LEU A 79 -0.06 -0.61 -14.53
CA LEU A 79 0.32 0.40 -13.55
C LEU A 79 0.22 -0.14 -12.11
N ARG A 80 -0.82 -0.90 -11.77
CA ARG A 80 -0.95 -1.52 -10.44
C ARG A 80 0.11 -2.58 -10.16
N VAL A 81 0.53 -3.33 -11.18
CA VAL A 81 1.68 -4.25 -11.08
C VAL A 81 2.95 -3.48 -10.77
N VAL A 82 3.24 -2.39 -11.51
CA VAL A 82 4.42 -1.54 -11.24
C VAL A 82 4.37 -0.99 -9.81
N TRP A 83 3.26 -0.39 -9.38
CA TRP A 83 3.11 0.13 -8.02
C TRP A 83 3.35 -0.94 -6.95
N THR A 84 2.83 -2.14 -7.16
CA THR A 84 3.00 -3.26 -6.23
C THR A 84 4.47 -3.66 -6.14
N ILE A 85 5.11 -3.94 -7.27
CA ILE A 85 6.51 -4.39 -7.30
C ILE A 85 7.43 -3.31 -6.72
N SER A 86 7.26 -2.05 -7.13
CA SER A 86 8.11 -0.96 -6.64
C SER A 86 7.94 -0.73 -5.14
N SER A 87 6.71 -0.81 -4.60
CA SER A 87 6.46 -0.70 -3.15
C SER A 87 7.12 -1.83 -2.36
N LEU A 88 7.07 -3.06 -2.88
CA LEU A 88 7.72 -4.21 -2.23
C LEU A 88 9.24 -4.12 -2.28
N ILE A 89 9.83 -3.68 -3.40
CA ILE A 89 11.27 -3.41 -3.49
C ILE A 89 11.67 -2.32 -2.50
N ALA A 90 10.90 -1.24 -2.43
CA ALA A 90 11.13 -0.15 -1.50
C ALA A 90 11.10 -0.62 -0.04
N GLY A 91 10.12 -1.45 0.34
CA GLY A 91 10.06 -2.10 1.65
C GLY A 91 11.25 -3.02 1.92
N ALA A 92 11.58 -3.90 0.98
CA ALA A 92 12.68 -4.86 1.10
C ALA A 92 14.07 -4.20 1.21
N THR A 93 14.28 -3.06 0.55
CA THR A 93 15.51 -2.27 0.71
C THR A 93 15.58 -1.62 2.10
N ARG A 94 14.48 -1.04 2.60
CA ARG A 94 14.42 -0.48 3.97
C ARG A 94 14.69 -1.56 5.01
N HIS A 95 14.12 -2.74 4.81
CA HIS A 95 14.33 -3.90 5.68
C HIS A 95 15.80 -4.33 5.72
N TYR A 96 16.45 -4.38 4.56
CA TYR A 96 17.87 -4.69 4.47
C TYR A 96 18.76 -3.68 5.22
N LEU A 97 18.42 -2.40 5.18
CA LEU A 97 19.15 -1.35 5.91
C LEU A 97 18.98 -1.48 7.43
N LEU A 98 17.86 -2.00 7.91
CA LEU A 98 17.61 -2.17 9.36
C LEU A 98 18.54 -3.17 10.04
N ARG A 99 19.24 -4.03 9.30
CA ARG A 99 20.15 -5.03 9.91
C ARG A 99 21.22 -4.42 10.80
N GLU A 100 21.85 -3.32 10.38
CA GLU A 100 22.89 -2.68 11.19
C GLU A 100 22.25 -1.95 12.37
N ILE A 101 21.11 -1.28 12.17
CA ILE A 101 20.37 -0.60 13.25
C ILE A 101 19.95 -1.58 14.35
N VAL A 102 19.34 -2.72 13.98
CA VAL A 102 18.89 -3.72 14.96
C VAL A 102 20.08 -4.37 15.70
N LYS A 103 21.22 -4.53 15.01
CA LYS A 103 22.46 -5.07 15.57
C LYS A 103 23.13 -4.10 16.54
N GLU A 104 23.16 -2.80 16.23
CA GLU A 104 23.74 -1.75 17.07
C GLU A 104 22.85 -1.43 18.29
N HIS A 105 21.54 -1.69 18.21
CA HIS A 105 20.58 -1.39 19.27
C HIS A 105 19.92 -2.68 19.81
N PRO A 106 20.56 -3.42 20.74
CA PRO A 106 20.03 -4.68 21.27
C PRO A 106 18.75 -4.51 22.12
N THR A 107 18.49 -3.32 22.65
CA THR A 107 17.28 -3.00 23.41
C THR A 107 16.12 -2.51 22.55
N LEU A 108 16.30 -2.42 21.21
CA LEU A 108 15.25 -1.99 20.30
C LEU A 108 14.07 -2.98 20.35
N GLU A 109 12.87 -2.47 20.62
CA GLU A 109 11.62 -3.24 20.69
C GLU A 109 10.64 -2.91 19.55
N GLN A 110 10.79 -1.77 18.89
CA GLN A 110 9.95 -1.40 17.76
C GLN A 110 10.73 -0.46 16.84
N VAL A 111 10.50 -0.59 15.53
CA VAL A 111 11.02 0.37 14.54
C VAL A 111 9.98 0.64 13.46
N ALA A 112 9.89 1.90 13.05
CA ALA A 112 9.16 2.33 11.88
C ALA A 112 10.05 3.24 11.02
N LEU A 113 10.19 2.89 9.74
CA LEU A 113 10.90 3.65 8.73
C LEU A 113 9.90 4.17 7.70
N THR A 114 9.76 5.49 7.65
CA THR A 114 8.85 6.17 6.73
C THR A 114 9.67 7.05 5.80
N ASP A 115 9.33 7.15 4.51
CA ASP A 115 9.97 8.16 3.65
C ASP A 115 9.49 9.58 3.97
N ALA A 116 10.27 10.56 3.51
CA ALA A 116 10.03 11.99 3.73
C ALA A 116 8.65 12.47 3.24
N HIS A 117 8.01 11.77 2.31
CA HIS A 117 6.71 12.14 1.76
C HIS A 117 5.55 11.37 2.42
N GLY A 118 5.84 10.48 3.38
CA GLY A 118 4.86 9.61 4.01
C GLY A 118 4.22 8.61 3.04
N GLN A 119 4.84 8.37 1.89
CA GLN A 119 4.36 7.46 0.85
C GLN A 119 4.43 6.01 1.36
N GLY A 120 5.55 5.63 1.94
CA GLY A 120 5.88 4.26 2.27
C GLY A 120 6.39 4.09 3.69
N THR A 121 5.79 3.17 4.43
CA THR A 121 6.19 2.82 5.80
C THR A 121 6.56 1.35 5.91
N LEU A 122 7.76 1.05 6.39
CA LEU A 122 8.10 -0.25 6.92
C LEU A 122 8.02 -0.22 8.45
N SER A 123 7.46 -1.25 9.07
CA SER A 123 7.43 -1.41 10.53
C SER A 123 7.81 -2.80 11.00
N MET A 124 8.46 -2.88 12.16
CA MET A 124 8.73 -4.12 12.90
C MET A 124 8.40 -3.88 14.38
N GLY A 125 7.60 -4.77 14.97
CA GLY A 125 7.34 -4.78 16.41
C GLY A 125 8.34 -5.65 17.16
N ARG A 126 8.06 -5.89 18.45
CA ARG A 126 8.98 -6.60 19.35
C ARG A 126 9.24 -8.02 18.89
N ASP A 127 8.19 -8.73 18.50
CA ASP A 127 8.28 -10.12 18.08
C ASP A 127 8.96 -10.23 16.72
N GLN A 128 8.71 -9.28 15.81
CA GLN A 128 9.40 -9.18 14.52
C GLN A 128 10.90 -8.89 14.69
N ILE A 129 11.29 -7.99 15.59
CA ILE A 129 12.69 -7.69 15.86
C ILE A 129 13.39 -8.90 16.49
N ARG A 130 12.71 -9.63 17.38
CA ARG A 130 13.24 -10.89 17.93
C ARG A 130 13.47 -11.91 16.82
N GLU A 131 12.48 -12.14 15.97
CA GLU A 131 12.58 -13.05 14.82
C GLU A 131 13.76 -12.66 13.91
N PHE A 132 13.87 -11.38 13.57
CA PHE A 132 14.94 -10.84 12.72
C PHE A 132 16.34 -10.99 13.32
N ARG A 133 16.48 -10.95 14.66
CA ARG A 133 17.74 -11.24 15.37
C ARG A 133 18.09 -12.72 15.35
N ASP A 134 17.10 -13.59 15.57
CA ASP A 134 17.29 -15.04 15.63
C ASP A 134 17.56 -15.65 14.25
N LYS A 135 16.93 -15.08 13.21
CA LYS A 135 17.06 -15.50 11.81
C LYS A 135 17.41 -14.27 10.96
N PRO A 136 18.68 -13.82 10.99
CA PRO A 136 19.10 -12.68 10.19
C PRO A 136 19.01 -13.01 8.69
N LEU A 137 18.97 -11.96 7.87
CA LEU A 137 18.89 -12.07 6.42
C LEU A 137 19.98 -12.99 5.87
N ALA A 138 19.59 -13.99 5.06
CA ALA A 138 20.54 -14.85 4.37
C ALA A 138 21.48 -14.01 3.49
N ALA A 139 22.78 -14.35 3.48
CA ALA A 139 23.84 -13.61 2.81
C ALA A 139 23.69 -13.47 1.28
N ALA A 140 22.69 -14.12 0.68
CA ALA A 140 22.35 -14.07 -0.74
C ALA A 140 21.48 -12.84 -1.12
N ALA A 141 21.58 -11.73 -0.40
CA ALA A 141 20.97 -10.46 -0.79
C ALA A 141 21.72 -9.85 -1.98
N ALA A 142 21.60 -10.48 -3.15
CA ALA A 142 22.35 -10.17 -4.38
C ALA A 142 22.14 -8.75 -4.94
N ALA A 143 21.38 -7.88 -4.26
CA ALA A 143 21.03 -6.55 -4.73
C ALA A 143 20.84 -5.51 -3.60
N ASN A 144 21.50 -5.67 -2.44
CA ASN A 144 21.32 -4.77 -1.28
C ASN A 144 19.85 -4.61 -0.84
N ARG A 145 19.06 -5.68 -0.97
CA ARG A 145 17.66 -5.76 -0.54
C ARG A 145 17.34 -7.17 -0.07
N THR A 146 16.35 -7.29 0.81
CA THR A 146 15.80 -8.59 1.23
C THR A 146 15.04 -9.26 0.08
N GLN A 147 15.09 -10.59 -0.01
CA GLN A 147 14.23 -11.34 -0.94
C GLN A 147 12.77 -11.24 -0.52
N VAL A 148 11.88 -10.95 -1.46
CA VAL A 148 10.44 -10.95 -1.24
C VAL A 148 9.92 -12.37 -1.48
N PRO A 149 9.23 -13.01 -0.52
CA PRO A 149 8.73 -14.36 -0.69
C PRO A 149 7.59 -14.40 -1.72
N ALA A 150 7.24 -15.59 -2.19
CA ALA A 150 5.99 -15.75 -2.94
C ALA A 150 4.81 -15.26 -2.09
N CYS A 151 3.85 -14.57 -2.69
CA CYS A 151 2.74 -13.92 -1.99
C CYS A 151 1.38 -14.21 -2.63
N ASN A 152 0.36 -14.33 -1.78
CA ASN A 152 -1.04 -14.16 -2.15
C ASN A 152 -1.42 -12.68 -2.02
N MET A 153 -2.19 -12.19 -2.97
CA MET A 153 -2.64 -10.80 -3.00
C MET A 153 -4.15 -10.72 -3.15
N LYS A 154 -4.76 -9.83 -2.39
CA LYS A 154 -6.17 -9.46 -2.48
C LYS A 154 -6.27 -8.06 -3.06
N LEU A 155 -6.70 -7.96 -4.31
CA LEU A 155 -6.96 -6.70 -5.01
C LEU A 155 -8.43 -6.33 -4.87
N ARG A 156 -8.69 -5.07 -4.53
CA ARG A 156 -10.02 -4.45 -4.54
C ARG A 156 -9.95 -3.12 -5.26
N TYR A 157 -10.98 -2.81 -6.01
CA TYR A 157 -10.96 -1.68 -6.94
C TYR A 157 -12.31 -0.94 -6.91
N ALA A 158 -12.24 0.38 -7.08
CA ALA A 158 -13.38 1.23 -7.42
C ALA A 158 -12.95 2.21 -8.53
N PRO A 159 -13.75 2.36 -9.61
CA PRO A 159 -13.46 3.34 -10.66
C PRO A 159 -13.30 4.77 -10.13
N MET A 160 -14.13 5.13 -9.16
CA MET A 160 -14.09 6.40 -8.44
C MET A 160 -14.52 6.12 -7.00
N LEU A 161 -13.79 6.68 -6.03
CA LEU A 161 -14.10 6.63 -4.60
C LEU A 161 -14.18 8.05 -4.05
N GLU A 162 -15.34 8.43 -3.52
CA GLU A 162 -15.54 9.70 -2.82
C GLU A 162 -15.53 9.47 -1.31
N LEU A 163 -14.74 10.28 -0.60
CA LEU A 163 -14.59 10.25 0.85
C LEU A 163 -15.46 11.32 1.50
N SER A 164 -15.71 11.18 2.80
CA SER A 164 -16.54 12.08 3.60
C SER A 164 -16.02 13.53 3.64
N ASP A 165 -14.71 13.74 3.44
CA ASP A 165 -14.09 15.06 3.36
C ASP A 165 -14.20 15.70 1.95
N GLY A 166 -14.90 15.05 1.02
CA GLY A 166 -15.07 15.49 -0.36
C GLY A 166 -13.87 15.17 -1.27
N THR A 167 -12.85 14.46 -0.77
CA THR A 167 -11.76 13.95 -1.59
C THR A 167 -12.28 12.86 -2.53
N ARG A 168 -11.96 12.99 -3.82
CA ARG A 168 -12.26 11.99 -4.85
C ARG A 168 -11.00 11.30 -5.31
N ILE A 169 -10.99 9.98 -5.29
CA ILE A 169 -9.89 9.12 -5.71
C ILE A 169 -10.33 8.35 -6.96
N GLN A 170 -9.78 8.71 -8.11
CA GLN A 170 -9.98 7.99 -9.36
C GLN A 170 -9.13 6.72 -9.41
N GLY A 171 -9.69 5.64 -9.95
CA GLY A 171 -9.05 4.34 -10.03
C GLY A 171 -8.60 3.80 -8.66
N ALA A 172 -9.36 4.08 -7.60
CA ALA A 172 -9.01 3.71 -6.23
C ALA A 172 -8.75 2.21 -6.13
N THR A 173 -7.59 1.83 -5.59
CA THR A 173 -7.11 0.46 -5.55
C THR A 173 -6.54 0.15 -4.18
N LEU A 174 -7.00 -0.96 -3.59
CA LEU A 174 -6.46 -1.53 -2.36
C LEU A 174 -5.87 -2.90 -2.69
N VAL A 175 -4.61 -3.10 -2.33
CA VAL A 175 -3.91 -4.39 -2.46
C VAL A 175 -3.45 -4.82 -1.07
N VAL A 176 -3.89 -6.00 -0.63
CA VAL A 176 -3.40 -6.63 0.61
C VAL A 176 -2.56 -7.84 0.22
N ILE A 177 -1.30 -7.85 0.63
CA ILE A 177 -0.28 -8.81 0.24
C ILE A 177 0.12 -9.62 1.48
N LYS A 178 0.14 -10.94 1.35
CA LYS A 178 0.58 -11.87 2.40
C LYS A 178 1.44 -12.98 1.79
N PRO A 179 2.59 -13.34 2.38
CA PRO A 179 3.39 -14.48 1.92
C PRO A 179 2.59 -15.79 1.82
N VAL A 180 3.00 -16.65 0.88
CA VAL A 180 2.51 -18.02 0.72
C VAL A 180 3.31 -18.92 1.68
N GLY A 181 2.62 -19.60 2.59
CA GLY A 181 3.25 -20.58 3.49
C GLY A 181 3.89 -19.99 4.75
N GLU A 182 3.87 -20.81 5.80
CA GLU A 182 4.16 -20.57 7.22
C GLU A 182 3.51 -19.34 7.88
N ALA A 183 2.46 -19.66 8.64
CA ALA A 183 2.19 -19.08 9.95
C ALA A 183 3.40 -19.29 10.90
N GLY A 184 4.56 -18.70 10.56
CA GLY A 184 5.84 -18.85 11.26
C GLY A 184 6.26 -17.62 12.07
N GLY A 185 5.43 -16.58 12.11
CA GLY A 185 5.53 -15.47 13.05
C GLY A 185 4.26 -15.47 13.90
N ILE A 186 4.44 -15.40 15.22
CA ILE A 186 3.39 -15.38 16.25
C ILE A 186 2.16 -14.57 15.79
N GLY A 187 0.97 -15.19 15.75
CA GLY A 187 -0.30 -14.47 15.93
C GLY A 187 -1.21 -14.21 14.73
N GLY A 188 -0.70 -14.16 13.49
CA GLY A 188 -1.40 -13.54 12.34
C GLY A 188 -2.63 -14.25 11.75
N GLY A 189 -3.68 -14.45 12.55
CA GLY A 189 -4.99 -14.92 12.09
C GLY A 189 -5.65 -13.94 11.11
N ARG A 190 -6.70 -14.38 10.42
CA ARG A 190 -7.48 -13.52 9.51
C ARG A 190 -7.90 -12.19 10.18
N LYS A 191 -8.24 -12.25 11.46
CA LYS A 191 -8.64 -11.10 12.28
C LYS A 191 -7.52 -10.07 12.45
N GLU A 192 -6.30 -10.49 12.77
CA GLU A 192 -5.16 -9.57 12.93
C GLU A 192 -4.78 -8.91 11.60
N LEU A 193 -4.88 -9.63 10.49
CA LEU A 193 -4.67 -9.03 9.17
C LEU A 193 -5.75 -8.01 8.83
N ASP A 194 -7.02 -8.30 9.15
CA ASP A 194 -8.12 -7.36 8.91
C ASP A 194 -7.98 -6.10 9.79
N GLU A 195 -7.54 -6.25 11.04
CA GLU A 195 -7.18 -5.12 11.94
C GLU A 195 -5.98 -4.32 11.39
N PHE A 196 -4.91 -5.01 10.96
CA PHE A 196 -3.75 -4.37 10.32
C PHE A 196 -4.14 -3.57 9.07
N VAL A 197 -5.03 -4.10 8.24
CA VAL A 197 -5.54 -3.39 7.06
C VAL A 197 -6.32 -2.15 7.49
N ALA A 198 -7.20 -2.26 8.48
CA ALA A 198 -8.00 -1.13 8.96
C ALA A 198 -7.13 0.00 9.55
N ASP A 199 -6.03 -0.34 10.22
CA ASP A 199 -5.07 0.60 10.82
C ASP A 199 -3.81 0.81 9.95
N ALA A 200 -3.89 0.48 8.66
CA ALA A 200 -2.76 0.65 7.76
C ALA A 200 -2.43 2.13 7.52
N PHE A 201 -3.46 2.99 7.45
CA PHE A 201 -3.33 4.41 7.17
C PHE A 201 -4.25 5.25 8.05
N ASP A 202 -3.90 6.52 8.22
CA ASP A 202 -4.64 7.48 9.03
C ASP A 202 -5.42 8.50 8.19
N GLY A 203 -6.26 9.29 8.86
CA GLY A 203 -7.05 10.35 8.25
C GLY A 203 -7.97 9.83 7.14
N PRO A 204 -8.12 10.56 6.02
CA PRO A 204 -9.04 10.19 4.94
C PRO A 204 -8.70 8.84 4.29
N TYR A 205 -7.43 8.40 4.37
CA TYR A 205 -7.01 7.13 3.80
C TYR A 205 -7.51 5.91 4.58
N ARG A 206 -7.81 6.07 5.88
CA ARG A 206 -8.48 5.04 6.69
C ARG A 206 -9.90 4.77 6.16
N GLU A 207 -10.62 5.83 5.85
CA GLU A 207 -11.95 5.75 5.24
C GLU A 207 -11.87 5.05 3.88
N ALA A 208 -10.89 5.42 3.05
CA ALA A 208 -10.68 4.81 1.75
C ALA A 208 -10.46 3.29 1.84
N VAL A 209 -9.63 2.84 2.79
CA VAL A 209 -9.42 1.40 3.03
C VAL A 209 -10.70 0.72 3.49
N SER A 210 -11.45 1.32 4.42
CA SER A 210 -12.71 0.78 4.92
C SER A 210 -13.75 0.61 3.80
N ALA A 211 -13.87 1.60 2.92
CA ALA A 211 -14.77 1.56 1.77
C ALA A 211 -14.34 0.49 0.75
N LEU A 212 -13.05 0.46 0.37
CA LEU A 212 -12.52 -0.52 -0.58
C LEU A 212 -12.58 -1.94 -0.03
N SER A 213 -12.45 -2.15 1.27
CA SER A 213 -12.49 -3.49 1.90
C SER A 213 -13.82 -4.21 1.74
N LYS A 214 -14.91 -3.46 1.49
CA LYS A 214 -16.26 -3.99 1.24
C LYS A 214 -16.50 -4.36 -0.22
N ARG A 215 -15.60 -3.98 -1.13
CA ARG A 215 -15.71 -4.27 -2.57
C ARG A 215 -15.32 -5.73 -2.87
N ARG A 216 -15.68 -6.17 -4.08
CA ARG A 216 -15.31 -7.49 -4.60
C ARG A 216 -13.80 -7.69 -4.51
N THR A 217 -13.41 -8.87 -4.03
CA THR A 217 -12.00 -9.23 -3.87
C THR A 217 -11.55 -10.10 -5.04
N TYR A 218 -10.44 -9.69 -5.66
CA TYR A 218 -9.74 -10.43 -6.70
C TYR A 218 -8.49 -11.04 -6.09
N LEU A 219 -8.34 -12.36 -6.24
CA LEU A 219 -7.16 -13.07 -5.76
C LEU A 219 -6.12 -13.14 -6.85
N LEU A 220 -4.88 -12.80 -6.50
CA LEU A 220 -3.72 -12.86 -7.38
C LEU A 220 -2.59 -13.57 -6.64
N GLU A 221 -1.71 -14.20 -7.40
CA GLU A 221 -0.49 -14.83 -6.88
C GLU A 221 0.72 -14.14 -7.50
N MET A 222 1.78 -14.05 -6.73
CA MET A 222 3.05 -13.47 -7.16
C MET A 222 4.19 -14.36 -6.66
N ASN A 223 5.08 -14.75 -7.58
CA ASN A 223 6.29 -15.49 -7.23
C ASN A 223 7.27 -14.60 -6.45
N GLY A 224 8.15 -15.21 -5.65
CA GLY A 224 9.19 -14.49 -4.93
C GLY A 224 10.30 -13.95 -5.85
N PHE A 225 10.96 -12.86 -5.43
CA PHE A 225 11.98 -12.14 -6.22
C PHE A 225 12.94 -11.27 -5.37
#